data_AF-A0A3A6JV88-F1
#
_entry.id   AF-A0A3A6JV88-F1
#
_cell.length_a   1.000
_cell.length_b   1.000
_cell.length_c   1.000
_cell.angle_alpha   90.00
_cell.angle_beta   90.00
_cell.angle_gamma   90.00
#
_symmetry.space_group_name_H-M   'P 1'
#
loop_
_entity.id
_entity.type
_entity.pdbx_description
1 polymer ?
#
loop_
_entity_poly.entity_id
_entity_poly.type
_entity_poly.pdbx_seq_one_letter_code
_entity_poly.pdbx_strand_id
1 'polypeptide(L)'
;MHKQVKAFYDMAFEYHIAAVTLWTQIVSAPYLYNPISYLLRHTIELQLKGLIVCELRKDNSFLKISEIKTPVGKMNTVHSVKALWEYYQQLCQEHKLQMDDSDRQLCMRVLSKIDKKDFSSTHYRYPFSKKDSTITLEPIKISFDDKAPDLSSGIPSLVIGATKEIGVISKGMRLIRDTEDIFDVVEVLFERYE
;
A
#
# COMPACT_ATOMS: atom_id res chain seq x y z
N MET A 1 18.46 3.55 18.02
CA MET A 1 17.70 3.92 16.81
C MET A 1 17.60 5.44 16.67
N HIS A 2 17.83 6.00 15.48
CA HIS A 2 17.84 7.46 15.31
C HIS A 2 16.42 8.06 15.40
N LYS A 3 16.24 9.14 16.18
CA LYS A 3 14.93 9.78 16.44
C LYS A 3 14.14 10.10 15.15
N GLN A 4 14.85 10.53 14.11
CA GLN A 4 14.20 10.87 12.84
C GLN A 4 13.74 9.63 12.05
N VAL A 5 14.44 8.49 12.14
CA VAL A 5 13.97 7.24 11.54
C VAL A 5 12.73 6.76 12.28
N LYS A 6 12.74 6.85 13.62
CA LYS A 6 11.56 6.55 14.45
C LYS A 6 10.34 7.39 14.06
N ALA A 7 10.52 8.68 13.78
CA ALA A 7 9.41 9.53 13.37
C ALA A 7 8.72 9.08 12.06
N PHE A 8 9.46 8.51 11.10
CA PHE A 8 8.84 7.91 9.91
C PHE A 8 7.95 6.72 10.28
N TYR A 9 8.42 5.86 11.16
CA TYR A 9 7.71 4.64 11.57
C TYR A 9 6.54 4.91 12.50
N ASP A 10 6.66 5.86 13.42
CA ASP A 10 5.56 6.31 14.27
C ASP A 10 4.39 6.81 13.40
N MET A 11 4.68 7.64 12.41
CA MET A 11 3.67 8.14 11.47
C MET A 11 3.14 7.05 10.53
N ALA A 12 4.01 6.15 10.04
CA ALA A 12 3.58 5.01 9.22
C ALA A 12 2.60 4.10 9.99
N PHE A 13 2.87 3.87 11.28
CA PHE A 13 2.02 3.10 12.18
C PHE A 13 0.66 3.76 12.39
N GLU A 14 0.62 5.08 12.61
CA GLU A 14 -0.65 5.82 12.71
C GLU A 14 -1.52 5.65 11.45
N TYR A 15 -0.94 5.78 10.25
CA TYR A 15 -1.66 5.57 8.99
C TYR A 15 -2.07 4.11 8.77
N HIS A 16 -1.24 3.16 9.18
CA HIS A 16 -1.57 1.74 9.10
C HIS A 16 -2.78 1.41 9.99
N ILE A 17 -2.79 1.85 11.26
CA ILE A 17 -3.92 1.64 12.17
C ILE A 17 -5.21 2.28 11.63
N ALA A 18 -5.12 3.48 11.04
CA ALA A 18 -6.26 4.10 10.37
C ALA A 18 -6.77 3.23 9.20
N ALA A 19 -5.87 2.71 8.36
CA ALA A 19 -6.22 1.83 7.25
C ALA A 19 -6.87 0.52 7.71
N VAL A 20 -6.31 -0.14 8.73
CA VAL A 20 -6.87 -1.36 9.35
C VAL A 20 -8.27 -1.09 9.90
N THR A 21 -8.44 0.02 10.63
CA THR A 21 -9.73 0.40 11.22
C THR A 21 -10.79 0.56 10.14
N LEU A 22 -10.48 1.27 9.06
CA LEU A 22 -11.39 1.44 7.92
C LEU A 22 -11.63 0.12 7.17
N TRP A 23 -10.62 -0.73 7.07
CA TRP A 23 -10.74 -2.05 6.43
C TRP A 23 -11.74 -2.95 7.15
N THR A 24 -11.86 -2.87 8.48
CA THR A 24 -12.91 -3.61 9.22
C THR A 24 -14.33 -3.28 8.76
N GLN A 25 -14.52 -2.12 8.12
CA GLN A 25 -15.80 -1.65 7.61
C GLN A 25 -15.96 -1.85 6.10
N ILE A 26 -15.00 -2.46 5.40
CA ILE A 26 -15.04 -2.53 3.92
C ILE A 26 -16.27 -3.28 3.38
N VAL A 27 -16.77 -4.24 4.16
CA VAL A 27 -17.93 -5.06 3.80
C VAL A 27 -19.24 -4.24 3.89
N SER A 28 -19.39 -3.40 4.92
CA SER A 28 -20.56 -2.54 5.13
C SER A 28 -20.46 -1.19 4.41
N ALA A 29 -19.24 -0.72 4.14
CA ALA A 29 -18.94 0.56 3.50
C ALA A 29 -17.90 0.40 2.36
N PRO A 30 -18.26 -0.21 1.21
CA PRO A 30 -17.33 -0.46 0.11
C PRO A 30 -16.69 0.81 -0.50
N TYR A 31 -17.31 1.98 -0.32
CA TYR A 31 -16.78 3.28 -0.72
C TYR A 31 -15.48 3.66 0.01
N LEU A 32 -15.14 2.99 1.12
CA LEU A 32 -13.90 3.20 1.86
C LEU A 32 -12.65 2.66 1.14
N TYR A 33 -12.81 1.91 0.05
CA TYR A 33 -11.71 1.32 -0.71
C TYR A 33 -10.60 2.31 -1.09
N ASN A 34 -10.98 3.46 -1.67
CA ASN A 34 -10.02 4.46 -2.14
C ASN A 34 -9.24 5.10 -0.97
N PRO A 35 -9.91 5.57 0.11
CA PRO A 35 -9.23 6.01 1.33
C PRO A 35 -8.27 4.97 1.93
N ILE A 36 -8.68 3.70 2.04
CA ILE A 36 -7.83 2.63 2.59
C ILE A 36 -6.58 2.44 1.72
N SER A 37 -6.77 2.32 0.40
CA SER A 37 -5.66 2.17 -0.54
C SER A 37 -4.70 3.35 -0.49
N TYR A 38 -5.22 4.57 -0.30
CA TYR A 38 -4.41 5.78 -0.15
C TYR A 38 -3.54 5.73 1.10
N LEU A 39 -4.15 5.41 2.25
CA LEU A 39 -3.46 5.32 3.53
C LEU A 39 -2.34 4.27 3.50
N LEU A 40 -2.63 3.07 3.01
CA LEU A 40 -1.63 2.01 2.90
C LEU A 40 -0.46 2.39 1.98
N ARG A 41 -0.76 3.00 0.82
CA ARG A 41 0.26 3.51 -0.09
C ARG A 41 1.11 4.60 0.58
N HIS A 42 0.55 5.39 1.49
CA HIS A 42 1.30 6.40 2.23
C HIS A 42 2.14 5.79 3.36
N THR A 43 1.61 4.80 4.10
CA THR A 43 2.36 3.97 5.05
C THR A 43 3.61 3.40 4.41
N ILE A 44 3.48 2.74 3.25
CA ILE A 44 4.62 2.16 2.51
C ILE A 44 5.66 3.22 2.14
N GLU A 45 5.24 4.40 1.67
CA GLU A 45 6.19 5.48 1.36
C GLU A 45 7.01 5.89 2.58
N LEU A 46 6.37 6.01 3.75
CA LEU A 46 7.04 6.39 4.99
C LEU A 46 7.99 5.29 5.47
N GLN A 47 7.57 4.02 5.43
CA GLN A 47 8.43 2.88 5.77
C GLN A 47 9.67 2.83 4.88
N LEU A 48 9.50 2.90 3.55
CA LEU A 48 10.61 2.88 2.60
C LEU A 48 11.58 4.05 2.79
N LYS A 49 11.06 5.26 3.00
CA LYS A 49 11.90 6.42 3.33
C LYS A 49 12.65 6.21 4.64
N GLY A 50 11.97 5.70 5.67
CA GLY A 50 12.58 5.35 6.95
C GLY A 50 13.74 4.36 6.80
N LEU A 51 13.53 3.27 6.04
CA LEU A 51 14.54 2.26 5.74
C LEU A 51 15.75 2.84 5.00
N ILE A 52 15.52 3.62 3.94
CA ILE A 52 16.59 4.29 3.18
C ILE A 52 17.42 5.19 4.11
N VAL A 53 16.77 6.00 4.95
CA VAL A 53 17.48 6.86 5.91
C VAL A 53 18.28 6.02 6.92
N CYS A 54 17.70 4.92 7.39
CA CYS A 54 18.37 4.02 8.33
C CYS A 54 19.66 3.45 7.71
N GLU A 55 19.57 2.94 6.48
CA GLU A 55 20.71 2.34 5.78
C GLU A 55 21.81 3.35 5.49
N LEU A 56 21.48 4.49 4.87
CA LEU A 56 22.49 5.52 4.53
C LEU A 56 23.21 6.09 5.75
N ARG A 57 22.57 6.03 6.94
CA ARG A 57 23.17 6.50 8.18
C ARG A 57 24.12 5.51 8.82
N LYS A 58 24.14 4.26 8.37
CA LYS A 58 25.20 3.31 8.74
C LYS A 58 26.56 3.78 8.19
N ASP A 59 26.56 4.39 7.00
CA ASP A 59 27.76 4.97 6.39
C ASP A 59 28.07 6.38 6.89
N ASN A 60 27.03 7.20 7.11
CA ASN A 60 27.17 8.57 7.59
C ASN A 60 26.09 8.92 8.62
N SER A 61 26.43 8.80 9.90
CA SER A 61 25.51 9.05 11.01
C SER A 61 24.99 10.51 11.10
N PHE A 62 25.73 11.46 10.53
CA PHE A 62 25.39 12.90 10.51
C PHE A 62 24.61 13.33 9.27
N LEU A 63 24.29 12.40 8.36
CA LEU A 63 23.58 12.68 7.12
C LEU A 63 22.23 13.36 7.38
N LYS A 64 22.04 14.56 6.84
CA LYS A 64 20.76 15.27 6.93
C LYS A 64 19.77 14.70 5.92
N ILE A 65 18.53 14.47 6.35
CA ILE A 65 17.47 13.93 5.48
C ILE A 65 17.25 14.80 4.23
N SER A 66 17.36 16.12 4.37
CA SER A 66 17.22 17.08 3.27
C SER A 66 18.29 16.96 2.18
N GLU A 67 19.41 16.30 2.48
CA GLU A 67 20.54 16.12 1.56
C GLU A 67 20.45 14.78 0.81
N ILE A 68 19.55 13.89 1.22
CA ILE A 68 19.39 12.56 0.62
C ILE A 68 18.79 12.68 -0.78
N LYS A 69 19.52 12.13 -1.76
CA LYS A 69 19.10 11.99 -3.15
C LYS A 69 18.90 10.53 -3.47
N THR A 70 17.79 10.22 -4.12
CA THR A 70 17.57 8.95 -4.79
C THR A 70 18.00 9.08 -6.26
N PRO A 71 18.10 7.99 -7.02
CA PRO A 71 18.41 8.04 -8.45
C PRO A 71 17.46 8.91 -9.29
N VAL A 72 16.24 9.14 -8.80
CA VAL A 72 15.18 9.87 -9.52
C VAL A 72 14.89 11.26 -8.94
N GLY A 73 15.59 11.70 -7.89
CA GLY A 73 15.42 13.05 -7.35
C GLY A 73 15.71 13.18 -5.85
N LYS A 74 15.31 14.29 -5.25
CA LYS A 74 15.41 14.47 -3.79
C LYS A 74 14.40 13.57 -3.09
N MET A 75 14.81 12.86 -2.04
CA MET A 75 13.95 11.86 -1.39
C MET A 75 12.61 12.44 -0.90
N ASN A 76 12.60 13.68 -0.41
CA ASN A 76 11.38 14.35 0.04
C ASN A 76 10.35 14.63 -1.08
N THR A 77 10.79 14.75 -2.34
CA THR A 77 9.91 14.97 -3.50
C THR A 77 9.56 13.69 -4.24
N VAL A 78 10.22 12.57 -3.91
CA VAL A 78 9.94 11.28 -4.53
C VAL A 78 8.79 10.62 -3.80
N HIS A 79 7.71 10.39 -4.55
CA HIS A 79 6.48 9.74 -4.11
C HIS A 79 6.23 8.42 -4.86
N SER A 80 7.12 8.01 -5.75
CA SER A 80 7.01 6.69 -6.38
C SER A 80 7.45 5.63 -5.39
N VAL A 81 6.50 4.81 -4.91
CA VAL A 81 6.81 3.71 -3.99
C VAL A 81 7.68 2.65 -4.67
N LYS A 82 7.53 2.47 -5.99
CA LYS A 82 8.39 1.61 -6.79
C LYS A 82 9.83 2.14 -6.83
N ALA A 83 10.03 3.41 -7.14
CA ALA A 83 11.38 3.99 -7.19
C ALA A 83 12.07 3.99 -5.82
N LEU A 84 11.32 4.21 -4.73
CA LEU A 84 11.85 4.09 -3.37
C LEU A 84 12.24 2.65 -3.04
N TRP A 85 11.43 1.67 -3.44
CA TRP A 85 11.74 0.25 -3.28
C TRP A 85 12.99 -0.17 -4.03
N GLU A 86 13.11 0.20 -5.30
CA GLU A 86 14.29 -0.11 -6.13
C GLU A 86 15.56 0.49 -5.52
N TYR A 87 15.47 1.73 -5.00
CA TYR A 87 16.60 2.34 -4.32
C TYR A 87 16.95 1.63 -3.00
N TYR A 88 15.96 1.24 -2.20
CA TYR A 88 16.21 0.46 -0.99
C TYR A 88 16.83 -0.93 -1.31
N GLN A 89 16.34 -1.60 -2.36
CA GLN A 89 16.91 -2.86 -2.85
C GLN A 89 18.39 -2.71 -3.22
N GLN A 90 18.76 -1.61 -3.88
CA GLN A 90 20.16 -1.30 -4.18
C GLN A 90 20.99 -1.17 -2.89
N LEU A 91 20.51 -0.42 -1.90
CA LEU A 91 21.19 -0.29 -0.60
C LEU A 91 21.32 -1.65 0.12
N CYS A 92 20.28 -2.49 0.07
CA CYS A 92 20.35 -3.85 0.61
C CYS A 92 21.46 -4.68 -0.05
N GLN A 93 21.63 -4.57 -1.37
CA GLN A 93 22.69 -5.27 -2.08
C GLN A 93 24.08 -4.74 -1.69
N GLU A 94 24.24 -3.42 -1.64
CA GLU A 94 25.49 -2.75 -1.25
C GLU A 94 25.89 -3.12 0.19
N HIS A 95 24.92 -3.15 1.11
CA HIS A 95 25.11 -3.48 2.52
C HIS A 95 25.01 -4.98 2.83
N LYS A 96 24.84 -5.83 1.82
CA LYS A 96 24.71 -7.30 1.93
C LYS A 96 23.60 -7.74 2.91
N LEU A 97 22.50 -6.98 2.96
CA LEU A 97 21.33 -7.33 3.75
C LEU A 97 20.59 -8.49 3.10
N GLN A 98 20.35 -9.53 3.89
CA GLN A 98 19.52 -10.66 3.47
C GLN A 98 18.05 -10.24 3.47
N MET A 99 17.35 -10.63 2.41
CA MET A 99 15.91 -10.49 2.28
C MET A 99 15.41 -11.72 1.54
N ASP A 100 14.37 -12.34 2.08
CA ASP A 100 13.73 -13.49 1.47
C ASP A 100 13.26 -13.17 0.04
N ASP A 101 13.46 -14.13 -0.87
CA ASP A 101 13.13 -13.94 -2.28
C ASP A 101 11.62 -13.84 -2.51
N SER A 102 10.81 -14.50 -1.67
CA SER A 102 9.35 -14.43 -1.76
C SER A 102 8.84 -13.04 -1.36
N ASP A 103 9.34 -12.48 -0.26
CA ASP A 103 9.03 -11.11 0.17
C ASP A 103 9.45 -10.08 -0.88
N ARG A 104 10.62 -10.28 -1.49
CA ARG A 104 11.14 -9.40 -2.53
C ARG A 104 10.24 -9.42 -3.76
N GLN A 105 9.81 -10.61 -4.18
CA GLN A 105 8.89 -10.77 -5.30
C GLN A 105 7.51 -10.18 -5.00
N LEU A 106 6.99 -10.39 -3.79
CA LEU A 106 5.75 -9.79 -3.31
C LEU A 106 5.82 -8.26 -3.39
N CYS A 107 6.82 -7.66 -2.75
CA CYS A 107 7.04 -6.21 -2.76
C CYS A 107 7.16 -5.68 -4.19
N MET A 108 8.01 -6.28 -5.03
CA MET A 108 8.20 -5.83 -6.41
C MET A 108 6.88 -5.87 -7.21
N ARG A 109 6.12 -6.96 -7.09
CA ARG A 109 4.83 -7.15 -7.77
C ARG A 109 3.82 -6.10 -7.34
N VAL A 110 3.62 -5.94 -6.04
CA VAL A 110 2.58 -5.09 -5.46
C VAL A 110 2.92 -3.61 -5.64
N LEU A 111 4.15 -3.21 -5.34
CA LEU A 111 4.57 -1.81 -5.47
C LEU A 111 4.56 -1.34 -6.92
N SER A 112 4.88 -2.21 -7.88
CA SER A 112 4.72 -1.91 -9.31
C SER A 112 3.26 -1.67 -9.71
N LYS A 113 2.31 -2.44 -9.15
CA LYS A 113 0.87 -2.21 -9.39
C LYS A 113 0.42 -0.88 -8.79
N ILE A 114 0.78 -0.60 -7.54
CA ILE A 114 0.44 0.67 -6.84
C ILE A 114 0.96 1.85 -7.65
N ASP A 115 2.24 1.82 -8.01
CA ASP A 115 2.91 2.91 -8.69
C ASP A 115 2.29 3.19 -10.07
N LYS A 116 2.00 2.12 -10.83
CA LYS A 116 1.27 2.25 -12.10
C LYS A 116 -0.08 2.93 -11.91
N LYS A 117 -0.84 2.58 -10.86
CA LYS A 117 -2.19 3.13 -10.61
C LYS A 117 -2.13 4.58 -10.10
N ASP A 118 -1.25 4.89 -9.16
CA ASP A 118 -1.10 6.22 -8.57
C ASP A 118 -0.42 7.22 -9.51
N PHE A 119 0.64 6.83 -10.21
CA PHE A 119 1.39 7.72 -11.12
C PHE A 119 0.61 8.05 -12.40
N SER A 120 -0.15 7.08 -12.93
CA SER A 120 -0.91 7.27 -14.17
C SER A 120 -2.21 8.04 -13.98
N SER A 121 -2.82 8.01 -12.78
CA SER A 121 -4.19 8.52 -12.63
C SER A 121 -4.47 9.30 -11.35
N THR A 122 -3.48 9.52 -10.48
CA THR A 122 -3.70 10.13 -9.16
C THR A 122 -4.90 9.50 -8.43
N HIS A 123 -5.13 8.20 -8.69
CA HIS A 123 -6.42 7.54 -8.51
C HIS A 123 -6.97 7.67 -7.11
N TYR A 124 -6.06 7.62 -6.14
CA TYR A 124 -6.41 7.60 -4.74
C TYR A 124 -6.60 9.01 -4.14
N ARG A 125 -6.30 10.06 -4.92
CA ARG A 125 -6.24 11.46 -4.46
C ARG A 125 -7.28 12.37 -5.10
N TYR A 126 -7.60 12.14 -6.37
CA TYR A 126 -8.47 13.05 -7.13
C TYR A 126 -9.58 12.30 -7.87
N PRO A 127 -10.78 12.88 -7.99
CA PRO A 127 -11.91 12.27 -8.70
C PRO A 127 -11.71 12.23 -10.23
N PHE A 128 -10.64 12.81 -10.74
CA PHE A 128 -10.27 12.84 -12.15
C PHE A 128 -8.83 12.35 -12.34
N SER A 129 -8.59 11.68 -13.46
CA SER A 129 -7.24 11.34 -13.90
C SER A 129 -6.53 12.57 -14.48
N LYS A 130 -5.22 12.44 -14.75
CA LYS A 130 -4.44 13.46 -15.49
C LYS A 130 -4.96 13.74 -16.91
N LYS A 131 -5.87 12.91 -17.42
CA LYS A 131 -6.51 13.06 -18.74
C LYS A 131 -7.97 13.54 -18.63
N ASP A 132 -8.34 14.13 -17.49
CA ASP A 132 -9.70 14.60 -17.16
C ASP A 132 -10.80 13.53 -17.21
N SER A 133 -10.41 12.25 -17.15
CA SER A 133 -11.38 11.15 -17.09
C SER A 133 -11.80 10.89 -15.64
N THR A 134 -13.09 10.77 -15.37
CA THR A 134 -13.63 10.42 -14.05
C THR A 134 -13.14 9.05 -13.59
N ILE A 135 -12.76 8.94 -12.32
CA ILE A 135 -12.50 7.63 -11.69
C ILE A 135 -13.77 7.05 -11.08
N THR A 136 -13.83 5.72 -10.95
CA THR A 136 -14.92 5.07 -10.20
C THR A 136 -14.70 5.23 -8.70
N LEU A 137 -15.55 6.02 -8.03
CA LEU A 137 -15.47 6.25 -6.58
C LEU A 137 -15.86 5.01 -5.75
N GLU A 138 -16.81 4.22 -6.26
CA GLU A 138 -17.28 2.98 -5.62
C GLU A 138 -16.95 1.78 -6.52
N PRO A 139 -15.70 1.30 -6.49
CA PRO A 139 -15.25 0.26 -7.41
C PRO A 139 -15.61 -1.15 -6.92
N ILE A 140 -16.07 -1.29 -5.67
CA ILE A 140 -16.52 -2.54 -5.04
C ILE A 140 -18.03 -2.49 -4.86
N LYS A 141 -18.71 -3.59 -5.20
CA LYS A 141 -20.16 -3.76 -4.98
C LYS A 141 -20.44 -5.08 -4.28
N ILE A 142 -21.11 -4.99 -3.15
CA ILE A 142 -21.51 -6.14 -2.31
C ILE A 142 -23.04 -6.08 -2.16
N SER A 143 -23.73 -7.19 -2.41
CA SER A 143 -25.16 -7.32 -2.14
C SER A 143 -25.40 -8.29 -0.99
N PHE A 144 -26.31 -7.94 -0.10
CA PHE A 144 -26.78 -8.78 1.00
C PHE A 144 -28.23 -9.19 0.76
N ASP A 145 -28.51 -9.67 -0.45
CA ASP A 145 -29.84 -10.15 -0.81
C ASP A 145 -29.99 -11.63 -0.51
N ASP A 146 -31.17 -12.04 -0.05
CA ASP A 146 -31.54 -13.47 0.16
C ASP A 146 -31.64 -14.28 -1.14
N LYS A 147 -31.20 -13.70 -2.27
CA LYS A 147 -31.23 -14.36 -3.57
C LYS A 147 -29.95 -15.14 -3.78
N ALA A 148 -30.10 -16.45 -4.00
CA ALA A 148 -28.98 -17.29 -4.38
C ALA A 148 -28.33 -16.73 -5.67
N PRO A 149 -27.00 -16.53 -5.69
CA PRO A 149 -26.30 -16.08 -6.89
C PRO A 149 -26.44 -17.11 -8.01
N ASP A 150 -26.58 -16.63 -9.24
CA ASP A 150 -26.67 -17.50 -10.42
C ASP A 150 -25.32 -18.17 -10.69
N LEU A 151 -25.24 -19.47 -10.36
CA LEU A 151 -24.03 -20.27 -10.54
C LEU A 151 -23.65 -20.49 -12.01
N SER A 152 -24.57 -20.26 -12.97
CA SER A 152 -24.24 -20.27 -14.40
C SER A 152 -23.31 -19.13 -14.80
N SER A 153 -23.28 -18.05 -14.01
CA SER A 153 -22.36 -16.92 -14.17
C SER A 153 -20.98 -17.16 -13.56
N GLY A 154 -20.78 -18.30 -12.89
CA GLY A 154 -19.53 -18.69 -12.23
C GLY A 154 -19.65 -18.78 -10.70
N ILE A 155 -18.54 -19.12 -10.05
CA ILE A 155 -18.48 -19.25 -8.58
C ILE A 155 -18.52 -17.85 -7.96
N PRO A 156 -19.54 -17.51 -7.15
CA PRO A 156 -19.65 -16.21 -6.50
C PRO A 156 -18.56 -16.02 -5.45
N SER A 157 -18.08 -14.79 -5.30
CA SER A 157 -17.22 -14.42 -4.18
C SER A 157 -18.08 -13.98 -3.00
N LEU A 158 -17.92 -14.63 -1.86
CA LEU A 158 -18.75 -14.42 -0.67
C LEU A 158 -17.96 -13.68 0.42
N VAL A 159 -18.66 -12.85 1.19
CA VAL A 159 -18.17 -12.20 2.40
C VAL A 159 -19.18 -12.35 3.52
N ILE A 160 -18.71 -12.25 4.77
CA ILE A 160 -19.57 -12.25 5.95
C ILE A 160 -19.59 -10.83 6.50
N GLY A 161 -20.79 -10.23 6.59
CA GLY A 161 -21.01 -8.93 7.19
C GLY A 161 -20.83 -8.93 8.70
N ALA A 162 -20.73 -7.74 9.30
CA ALA A 162 -20.57 -7.59 10.75
C ALA A 162 -21.72 -8.22 11.56
N THR A 163 -22.92 -8.26 10.97
CA THR A 163 -24.14 -8.88 11.53
C THR A 163 -24.26 -10.38 11.23
N LYS A 164 -23.21 -11.01 10.67
CA LYS A 164 -23.17 -12.41 10.20
C LYS A 164 -24.05 -12.73 8.98
N GLU A 165 -24.55 -11.71 8.30
CA GLU A 165 -25.18 -11.87 6.99
C GLU A 165 -24.14 -12.26 5.92
N ILE A 166 -24.56 -13.07 4.95
CA ILE A 166 -23.70 -13.46 3.81
C ILE A 166 -23.93 -12.45 2.70
N GLY A 167 -22.86 -11.78 2.27
CA GLY A 167 -22.85 -10.88 1.13
C GLY A 167 -22.19 -11.50 -0.10
N VAL A 168 -22.68 -11.17 -1.28
CA VAL A 168 -22.09 -11.55 -2.57
C VAL A 168 -21.35 -10.35 -3.15
N ILE A 169 -20.05 -10.51 -3.43
CA ILE A 169 -19.26 -9.49 -4.15
C ILE A 169 -19.56 -9.63 -5.64
N SER A 170 -20.35 -8.71 -6.18
CA SER A 170 -20.68 -8.68 -7.62
C SER A 170 -19.65 -7.92 -8.45
N LYS A 171 -18.85 -7.04 -7.82
CA LYS A 171 -17.78 -6.27 -8.48
C LYS A 171 -16.65 -5.98 -7.51
N GLY A 172 -15.40 -6.02 -8.00
CA GLY A 172 -14.25 -5.52 -7.26
C GLY A 172 -13.52 -6.54 -6.38
N MET A 173 -13.81 -7.84 -6.50
CA MET A 173 -13.09 -8.89 -5.74
C MET A 173 -11.57 -8.82 -5.93
N ARG A 174 -11.10 -8.56 -7.15
CA ARG A 174 -9.67 -8.36 -7.43
C ARG A 174 -9.09 -7.18 -6.65
N LEU A 175 -9.87 -6.13 -6.44
CA LEU A 175 -9.42 -4.94 -5.70
C LEU A 175 -9.29 -5.22 -4.20
N ILE A 176 -10.17 -6.06 -3.65
CA ILE A 176 -10.08 -6.55 -2.27
C ILE A 176 -8.76 -7.34 -2.12
N ARG A 177 -8.52 -8.34 -2.97
CA ARG A 177 -7.26 -9.11 -2.97
C ARG A 177 -6.03 -8.25 -3.19
N ASP A 178 -6.10 -7.32 -4.15
CA ASP A 178 -5.00 -6.39 -4.39
C ASP A 178 -4.76 -5.47 -3.16
N THR A 179 -5.73 -5.28 -2.27
CA THR A 179 -5.55 -4.51 -1.01
C THR A 179 -4.96 -5.38 0.10
N GLU A 180 -5.39 -6.63 0.21
CA GLU A 180 -4.78 -7.64 1.09
C GLU A 180 -3.28 -7.80 0.78
N ASP A 181 -2.94 -7.93 -0.52
CA ASP A 181 -1.56 -7.91 -1.03
C ASP A 181 -0.76 -6.67 -0.55
N ILE A 182 -1.42 -5.52 -0.37
CA ILE A 182 -0.77 -4.28 0.11
C ILE A 182 -0.55 -4.33 1.62
N PHE A 183 -1.50 -4.87 2.38
CA PHE A 183 -1.30 -5.13 3.81
C PHE A 183 -0.10 -6.07 4.04
N ASP A 184 0.01 -7.15 3.28
CA ASP A 184 1.15 -8.07 3.39
C ASP A 184 2.49 -7.35 3.16
N VAL A 185 2.56 -6.43 2.19
CA VAL A 185 3.76 -5.61 1.97
C VAL A 185 4.03 -4.67 3.14
N VAL A 186 2.99 -4.09 3.76
CA VAL A 186 3.17 -3.23 4.93
C VAL A 186 3.77 -4.01 6.10
N GLU A 187 3.31 -5.24 6.35
CA GLU A 187 3.86 -6.12 7.38
C GLU A 187 5.31 -6.49 7.09
N VAL A 188 5.61 -6.95 5.87
CA VAL A 188 6.99 -7.23 5.44
C VAL A 188 7.89 -6.04 5.69
N LEU A 189 7.46 -4.82 5.39
CA LEU A 189 8.28 -3.61 5.60
C LEU A 189 8.42 -3.22 7.09
N PHE A 190 7.43 -3.53 7.94
CA PHE A 190 7.57 -3.33 9.39
C PHE A 190 8.57 -4.32 10.00
N GLU A 191 8.57 -5.58 9.57
CA GLU A 191 9.53 -6.59 10.06
C GLU A 191 10.98 -6.22 9.72
N ARG A 192 11.22 -5.38 8.70
CA ARG A 192 12.56 -4.88 8.35
C ARG A 192 13.09 -3.79 9.28
N TYR A 193 12.22 -3.22 10.11
CA TYR A 193 12.56 -2.15 11.04
C TYR A 193 12.99 -2.65 12.41
N GLU A 194 12.50 -3.83 12.80
CA GLU A 194 12.82 -4.50 14.06
C GLU A 194 14.27 -5.04 14.07
#